data_AF-A0A521ML61-F1
#
_entry.id   AF-A0A521ML61-F1
#
_cell.length_a   1.000
_cell.length_b   1.000
_cell.length_c   1.000
_cell.angle_alpha   90.00
_cell.angle_beta   90.00
_cell.angle_gamma   90.00
#
_symmetry.space_group_name_H-M   'P 1'
#
loop_
_entity.id
_entity.type
_entity.pdbx_description
1 polymer ?
#
loop_
_entity_poly.entity_id
_entity_poly.type
_entity_poly.pdbx_seq_one_letter_code
_entity_poly.pdbx_strand_id
1 'polypeptide(L)'
;MFGADARVVLQSWQRRFGAYVHSAWGGSLRMVVTRPPRTLVEARMVAREHFHFCRYDSQFHGLGGIGPYVDGLVENSWWDFWWD
;
A
#
# COMPACT_ATOMS: atom_id res chain seq x y z
N MET A 1 -11.95 3.91 -8.44
CA MET A 1 -12.46 3.57 -7.09
C MET A 1 -13.36 4.71 -6.65
N PHE A 2 -14.60 4.45 -6.25
CA PHE A 2 -15.47 5.51 -5.72
C PHE A 2 -15.03 5.83 -4.28
N GLY A 3 -15.25 7.06 -3.79
CA GLY A 3 -14.68 7.53 -2.50
C GLY A 3 -15.07 6.69 -1.27
N ALA A 4 -16.23 6.01 -1.28
CA ALA A 4 -16.65 5.11 -0.21
C ALA A 4 -15.78 3.85 -0.11
N ASP A 5 -15.40 3.27 -1.26
CA ASP A 5 -14.56 2.06 -1.31
C ASP A 5 -13.15 2.37 -0.78
N ALA A 6 -12.60 3.54 -1.12
CA ALA A 6 -11.30 3.99 -0.65
C ALA A 6 -11.27 4.13 0.89
N ARG A 7 -12.33 4.70 1.48
CA ARG A 7 -12.43 4.84 2.94
C ARG A 7 -12.42 3.49 3.66
N VAL A 8 -13.15 2.50 3.14
CA VAL A 8 -13.22 1.16 3.76
C VAL A 8 -11.83 0.49 3.75
N VAL A 9 -11.10 0.61 2.65
CA VAL A 9 -9.73 0.09 2.52
C VAL A 9 -8.79 0.79 3.51
N LEU A 10 -8.78 2.12 3.56
CA LEU A 10 -7.91 2.87 4.48
C LEU A 10 -8.21 2.55 5.95
N GLN A 11 -9.49 2.41 6.32
CA GLN A 11 -9.86 2.00 7.67
C GLN A 11 -9.42 0.56 8.00
N SER A 12 -9.48 -0.35 7.02
CA SER A 12 -8.97 -1.72 7.17
C SER A 12 -7.47 -1.72 7.46
N TRP A 13 -6.70 -0.94 6.70
CA TRP A 13 -5.27 -0.81 6.90
C TRP A 13 -4.89 -0.12 8.20
N GLN A 14 -5.63 0.92 8.60
CA GLN A 14 -5.45 1.54 9.91
C GLN A 14 -5.65 0.51 11.04
N ARG A 15 -6.69 -0.33 10.97
CA ARG A 15 -6.93 -1.37 11.98
C ARG A 15 -5.85 -2.45 11.97
N ARG A 16 -5.43 -2.94 10.81
CA ARG A 16 -4.49 -4.08 10.68
C ARG A 16 -3.03 -3.69 10.87
N PHE A 17 -2.62 -2.57 10.31
CA PHE A 17 -1.22 -2.16 10.21
C PHE A 17 -0.93 -0.82 10.88
N GLY A 18 -1.97 -0.16 11.42
CA GLY A 18 -1.81 1.19 11.99
C GLY A 18 -1.30 2.15 10.94
N ALA A 19 -1.84 2.02 9.73
CA ALA A 19 -1.55 2.87 8.59
C ALA A 19 -2.34 4.19 8.69
N TYR A 20 -1.67 5.32 8.55
CA TYR A 20 -2.26 6.66 8.60
C TYR A 20 -1.76 7.50 7.44
N VAL A 21 -2.63 8.36 6.90
CA VAL A 21 -2.23 9.33 5.86
C VAL A 21 -1.25 10.34 6.46
N HIS A 22 -0.05 10.39 5.89
CA HIS A 22 0.97 11.38 6.23
C HIS A 22 0.86 12.60 5.31
N SER A 23 0.71 12.36 4.01
CA SER A 23 0.50 13.43 3.03
C SER A 23 -0.32 12.93 1.85
N ALA A 24 -1.11 13.83 1.24
CA ALA A 24 -1.88 13.57 0.03
C ALA A 24 -1.85 14.84 -0.83
N TRP A 25 -1.15 14.79 -1.96
CA TRP A 25 -0.98 15.95 -2.84
C TRP A 25 -0.61 15.51 -4.25
N GLY A 26 -1.10 16.25 -5.26
CA GLY A 26 -0.63 16.08 -6.65
C GLY A 26 -0.91 14.72 -7.29
N GLY A 27 -1.91 13.98 -6.80
CA GLY A 27 -2.14 12.60 -7.25
C GLY A 27 -1.25 11.57 -6.54
N SER A 28 -0.52 11.97 -5.50
CA SER A 28 0.24 11.06 -4.63
C SER A 28 -0.37 10.96 -3.23
N LEU A 29 -0.21 9.79 -2.61
CA LEU A 29 -0.60 9.51 -1.23
C LEU A 29 0.56 8.79 -0.53
N ARG A 30 1.03 9.35 0.59
CA ARG A 30 2.01 8.71 1.48
C ARG A 30 1.35 8.36 2.80
N MET A 31 1.64 7.14 3.28
CA MET A 31 1.15 6.64 4.55
C MET A 31 2.30 6.22 5.46
N VAL A 32 2.16 6.52 6.76
CA VAL A 32 2.98 5.95 7.84
C VAL A 32 2.31 4.68 8.35
N VAL A 33 3.09 3.64 8.61
CA VAL A 33 2.63 2.32 9.04
C VAL A 33 3.31 1.96 10.36
N THR A 34 2.53 1.96 11.44
CA THR A 34 3.07 1.73 12.80
C THR A 34 3.24 0.25 13.16
N ARG A 35 2.55 -0.64 12.45
CA ARG A 35 2.62 -2.10 12.59
C ARG A 35 2.81 -2.70 11.20
N PRO A 36 4.00 -2.57 10.60
CA PRO A 36 4.26 -3.07 9.27
C PRO A 36 4.11 -4.60 9.20
N PRO A 37 3.85 -5.17 8.01
CA PRO A 37 3.85 -6.61 7.81
C PRO A 37 5.15 -7.23 8.36
N ARG A 38 5.03 -8.31 9.13
CA ARG A 38 6.18 -9.01 9.73
C ARG A 38 6.53 -10.29 8.98
N THR A 39 5.65 -10.74 8.10
CA THR A 39 5.85 -11.95 7.32
C THR A 39 5.64 -11.69 5.83
N LEU A 40 6.29 -12.50 5.00
CA LEU A 40 6.04 -12.51 3.55
C LEU A 40 4.58 -12.83 3.21
N VAL A 41 3.89 -13.61 4.03
CA VAL A 41 2.48 -13.94 3.82
C VAL A 41 1.61 -12.70 3.99
N GLU A 42 1.81 -11.94 5.08
CA GLU A 42 1.11 -10.67 5.29
C GLU A 42 1.44 -9.64 4.21
N ALA A 43 2.72 -9.54 3.84
CA ALA A 43 3.19 -8.65 2.79
C ALA A 43 2.54 -8.97 1.43
N ARG A 44 2.42 -10.25 1.06
CA ARG A 44 1.71 -10.67 -0.16
C ARG A 44 0.24 -10.30 -0.15
N MET A 45 -0.43 -10.45 0.98
CA MET A 45 -1.85 -10.10 1.09
C MET A 45 -2.06 -8.60 0.93
N VAL A 46 -1.28 -7.77 1.63
CA VAL A 46 -1.43 -6.32 1.54
C VAL A 46 -0.94 -5.78 0.19
N ALA A 47 0.06 -6.39 -0.44
CA ALA A 47 0.51 -6.02 -1.79
C ALA A 47 -0.60 -6.16 -2.84
N ARG A 48 -1.45 -7.20 -2.74
CA ARG A 48 -2.62 -7.36 -3.62
C ARG A 48 -3.67 -6.29 -3.38
N GLU A 49 -3.86 -5.88 -2.12
CA GLU A 49 -4.75 -4.78 -1.77
C GLU A 49 -4.21 -3.46 -2.33
N HIS A 50 -2.91 -3.20 -2.21
CA HIS A 50 -2.22 -2.04 -2.79
C HIS A 50 -2.41 -1.99 -4.31
N PHE A 51 -2.23 -3.11 -5.01
CA PHE A 51 -2.44 -3.20 -6.45
C PHE A 51 -3.89 -2.83 -6.86
N HIS A 52 -4.88 -3.28 -6.11
CA HIS A 52 -6.29 -2.95 -6.41
C HIS A 52 -6.67 -1.52 -6.03
N PHE A 53 -6.03 -0.96 -5.00
CA PHE A 53 -6.20 0.41 -4.56
C PHE A 53 -5.54 1.42 -5.52
N CYS A 54 -4.32 1.10 -5.97
CA CYS A 54 -3.48 1.92 -6.84
C CYS A 54 -2.90 1.09 -7.99
N ARG A 55 -3.60 1.07 -9.13
CA ARG A 55 -3.19 0.28 -10.30
C ARG A 55 -2.04 0.88 -11.11
N TYR A 56 -1.72 2.15 -10.91
CA TYR A 56 -0.70 2.86 -11.68
C TYR A 56 0.70 2.76 -11.06
N ASP A 57 0.79 2.13 -9.90
CA ASP A 57 2.04 2.04 -9.18
C ASP A 57 3.11 1.28 -10.01
N SER A 58 4.17 2.00 -10.38
CA SER A 58 5.29 1.45 -11.18
C SER A 58 6.04 0.35 -10.43
N GLN A 59 5.81 0.18 -9.12
CA GLN A 59 6.28 -0.92 -8.31
C GLN A 59 5.81 -2.30 -8.83
N PHE A 60 4.74 -2.35 -9.64
CA PHE A 60 4.22 -3.59 -10.24
C PHE A 60 4.61 -3.79 -11.71
N HIS A 61 5.10 -2.75 -12.40
CA HIS A 61 5.30 -2.75 -13.86
C HIS A 61 6.75 -3.03 -14.29
N GLY A 62 7.67 -3.30 -13.34
CA GLY A 62 9.06 -3.64 -13.62
C GLY A 62 9.29 -5.12 -13.99
N LEU A 63 10.52 -5.45 -14.42
CA LEU A 63 10.96 -6.79 -14.85
C LEU A 63 10.86 -7.90 -13.77
N GLY A 64 10.55 -7.55 -12.53
CA GLY A 64 10.42 -8.49 -11.39
C GLY A 64 8.99 -8.82 -10.95
N GLY A 65 7.97 -8.22 -11.58
CA GLY A 65 6.57 -8.36 -11.15
C GLY A 65 6.36 -7.92 -9.70
N ILE A 66 5.36 -8.51 -9.02
CA ILE A 66 4.98 -8.15 -7.64
C ILE A 66 6.00 -8.60 -6.58
N GLY A 67 6.96 -9.47 -6.92
CA GLY A 67 7.87 -10.10 -5.95
C GLY A 67 8.73 -9.10 -5.17
N PRO A 68 9.54 -8.24 -5.84
CA PRO A 68 10.34 -7.23 -5.17
C PRO A 68 9.52 -6.27 -4.30
N TYR A 69 8.31 -5.94 -4.73
CA TYR A 69 7.41 -5.10 -3.95
C TYR A 69 6.95 -5.78 -2.66
N VAL A 70 6.58 -7.06 -2.73
CA VAL A 70 6.22 -7.88 -1.56
C VAL A 70 7.36 -7.90 -0.56
N ASP A 71 8.59 -8.13 -1.04
CA ASP A 71 9.76 -8.20 -0.17
C ASP A 71 10.01 -6.84 0.51
N GLY A 72 9.86 -5.74 -0.24
CA GLY A 72 10.01 -4.37 0.25
C GLY A 72 8.91 -3.87 1.19
N LEU A 73 7.84 -4.63 1.41
CA LEU A 73 6.78 -4.31 2.37
C LEU A 73 7.06 -4.87 3.77
N VAL A 74 7.93 -5.88 3.89
CA VAL A 74 8.26 -6.49 5.19
C VAL A 74 9.02 -5.46 6.03
N GLU A 75 8.50 -5.18 7.23
CA GLU A 75 9.00 -4.16 8.17
C GLU A 75 9.01 -2.70 7.66
N ASN A 76 8.49 -2.44 6.46
CA ASN A 76 8.46 -1.10 5.89
C ASN A 76 7.36 -0.24 6.53
N SER A 77 7.78 0.83 7.18
CA SER A 77 6.90 1.77 7.88
C SER A 77 6.30 2.85 6.96
N TRP A 78 6.54 2.76 5.64
CA TRP A 78 6.08 3.72 4.65
C TRP A 78 5.44 3.03 3.45
N TRP A 79 4.25 3.50 3.08
CA TRP A 79 3.62 3.12 1.82
C TRP A 79 3.37 4.37 0.98
N ASP A 80 3.73 4.26 -0.31
CA ASP A 80 3.65 5.33 -1.28
C ASP A 80 2.78 4.89 -2.45
N PHE A 81 1.84 5.75 -2.85
CA PHE A 81 0.93 5.54 -3.98
C PHE A 81 0.90 6.79 -4.86
N TRP A 82 0.75 6.61 -6.17
CA TRP A 82 0.57 7.70 -7.14
C TRP A 82 -0.32 7.24 -8.31
N TRP A 83 -1.12 8.17 -8.84
CA TRP A 83 -2.11 7.91 -9.90
C TRP A 83 -1.92 8.80 -11.13
N ASP A 84 -0.82 9.55 -11.20
CA ASP A 84 -0.45 10.42 -12.32
C ASP A 84 0.36 9.70 -13.41
#